data_AF-A0A7S0C8U4-F1
#
_entry.id   AF-A0A7S0C8U4-F1
#
_cell.length_a   1.000
_cell.length_b   1.000
_cell.length_c   1.000
_cell.angle_alpha   90.00
_cell.angle_beta   90.00
_cell.angle_gamma   90.00
#
_symmetry.space_group_name_H-M   'P 1'
#
loop_
_entity.id
_entity.type
_entity.pdbx_description
1 polymer ?
#
loop_
_entity_poly.entity_id
_entity_poly.type
_entity_poly.pdbx_seq_one_letter_code
_entity_poly.pdbx_strand_id
1 'polypeptide(L)'
;GKSHRLSCDHKAEDPSEIKRIEQAGGFVLRNRVLGILAVSRSLGDHGMKDFVIGRPHLSEFNIKIASTEVEHAIFPFVILACDGVWDVLSDQEAVDIVREYICKNSTSNTNLNELSDTAAQMIVDEAMKRGSTDNISIIIGWF
;
A
#
# COMPACT_ATOMS: atom_id res chain seq x y z
N GLY A 1 -2.40 11.97 11.65
CA GLY A 1 -3.43 12.26 10.63
C GLY A 1 -4.29 11.02 10.44
N LYS A 2 -5.38 11.01 9.67
CA LYS A 2 -6.16 9.77 9.45
C LYS A 2 -5.77 9.11 8.14
N SER A 3 -5.48 7.81 8.14
CA SER A 3 -5.26 7.04 6.92
C SER A 3 -6.57 6.82 6.14
N HIS A 4 -6.48 6.80 4.82
CA HIS A 4 -7.56 6.43 3.93
C HIS A 4 -7.02 5.47 2.88
N ARG A 5 -7.49 4.22 2.90
CA ARG A 5 -7.03 3.17 2.00
C ARG A 5 -7.62 3.38 0.60
N LEU A 6 -6.74 3.48 -0.39
CA LEU A 6 -7.10 3.73 -1.79
C LEU A 6 -7.19 2.46 -2.65
N SER A 7 -6.63 1.34 -2.21
CA SER A 7 -6.63 0.06 -2.95
C SER A 7 -7.15 -1.08 -2.08
N CYS A 8 -7.55 -2.18 -2.72
CA CYS A 8 -7.84 -3.44 -2.03
C CYS A 8 -6.82 -4.50 -2.44
N ASP A 9 -6.40 -5.31 -1.47
CA ASP A 9 -5.45 -6.38 -1.71
C ASP A 9 -6.17 -7.55 -2.39
N HIS A 10 -5.66 -7.98 -3.54
CA HIS A 10 -6.20 -9.12 -4.28
C HIS A 10 -5.50 -10.40 -3.85
N LYS A 11 -5.68 -10.79 -2.58
CA LYS A 11 -5.14 -12.02 -2.00
C LYS A 11 -6.14 -13.16 -2.14
N ALA A 12 -5.65 -14.40 -2.22
CA ALA A 12 -6.48 -15.60 -2.27
C ALA A 12 -7.13 -15.96 -0.91
N GLU A 13 -7.35 -14.96 -0.05
CA GLU A 13 -8.12 -15.01 1.19
C GLU A 13 -9.27 -14.00 1.19
N ASP A 14 -9.35 -13.10 0.19
CA ASP A 14 -10.48 -12.20 -0.01
C ASP A 14 -11.73 -13.01 -0.44
N PRO A 15 -12.84 -12.96 0.33
CA PRO A 15 -14.08 -13.65 -0.02
C PRO A 15 -14.60 -13.32 -1.43
N SER A 16 -14.39 -12.09 -1.90
CA SER A 16 -14.86 -11.67 -3.23
C SER A 16 -14.08 -12.39 -4.35
N GLU A 17 -12.77 -12.56 -4.15
CA GLU A 17 -11.89 -13.25 -5.08
C GLU A 17 -12.03 -14.77 -5.01
N ILE A 18 -12.19 -15.35 -3.82
CA ILE A 18 -12.48 -16.78 -3.64
C ILE A 18 -13.73 -17.15 -4.45
N LYS A 19 -14.82 -16.40 -4.27
CA LYS A 19 -16.08 -16.65 -4.99
C LYS A 19 -15.89 -16.56 -6.51
N ARG A 20 -15.12 -15.57 -6.99
CA ARG A 20 -14.83 -15.41 -8.42
C ARG A 20 -14.05 -16.60 -8.97
N ILE A 21 -13.04 -17.08 -8.24
CA ILE A 21 -12.21 -18.22 -8.64
C ILE A 21 -13.06 -19.51 -8.70
N GLU A 22 -13.90 -19.75 -7.70
CA GLU A 22 -14.79 -20.92 -7.66
C GLU A 22 -15.81 -20.90 -8.80
N GLN A 23 -16.37 -19.73 -9.13
CA GLN A 23 -17.27 -19.57 -10.27
C GLN A 23 -16.61 -19.85 -11.62
N ALA A 24 -15.29 -19.64 -11.72
CA ALA A 24 -14.51 -19.99 -12.90
C ALA A 24 -14.14 -21.50 -12.94
N GLY A 25 -14.53 -22.29 -11.94
CA GLY A 25 -14.20 -23.71 -11.83
C GLY A 25 -12.87 -24.00 -11.14
N GLY A 26 -12.26 -22.98 -10.52
CA GLY A 26 -11.05 -23.11 -9.72
C GLY A 26 -11.35 -23.39 -8.25
N PHE A 27 -10.31 -23.45 -7.44
CA PHE A 27 -10.41 -23.55 -5.98
C PHE A 27 -9.27 -22.79 -5.31
N VAL A 28 -9.46 -22.50 -4.02
CA VAL A 28 -8.43 -21.93 -3.16
C VAL A 28 -8.03 -22.95 -2.10
N LEU A 29 -6.73 -23.18 -1.95
CA LEU A 29 -6.17 -24.09 -0.95
C LEU A 29 -5.07 -23.36 -0.18
N ARG A 30 -5.22 -23.25 1.15
CA ARG A 30 -4.27 -22.57 2.05
C ARG A 30 -3.90 -21.16 1.56
N ASN A 31 -4.92 -20.35 1.28
CA ASN A 31 -4.82 -18.97 0.78
C ASN A 31 -4.00 -18.89 -0.52
N ARG A 32 -4.10 -19.91 -1.38
CA ARG A 32 -3.48 -19.94 -2.70
C ARG A 32 -4.44 -20.43 -3.78
N VAL A 33 -4.49 -19.73 -4.90
CA VAL A 33 -5.24 -20.11 -6.11
C VAL A 33 -4.68 -21.41 -6.66
N LEU A 34 -5.53 -22.44 -6.74
CA LEU A 34 -5.17 -23.82 -7.08
C LEU A 34 -4.06 -24.41 -6.20
N GLY A 35 -3.81 -23.84 -5.01
CA GLY A 35 -2.68 -24.21 -4.15
C GLY A 35 -1.32 -23.65 -4.60
N ILE A 36 -1.26 -22.82 -5.65
CA ILE A 36 -0.01 -22.34 -6.25
C ILE A 36 0.28 -20.88 -5.87
N LEU A 37 -0.57 -19.94 -6.31
CA LEU A 37 -0.32 -18.49 -6.18
C LEU A 37 -1.09 -17.87 -5.03
N ALA A 38 -0.43 -17.06 -4.20
CA ALA A 38 -1.07 -16.35 -3.08
C ALA A 38 -1.92 -15.14 -3.53
N VAL A 39 -1.66 -14.62 -4.73
CA VAL A 39 -2.41 -13.53 -5.34
C VAL A 39 -3.49 -14.06 -6.28
N SER A 40 -4.63 -13.38 -6.32
CA SER A 40 -5.75 -13.71 -7.21
C SER A 40 -5.77 -12.87 -8.49
N ARG A 41 -4.94 -11.82 -8.56
CA ARG A 41 -4.81 -10.95 -9.73
C ARG A 41 -3.34 -10.58 -9.97
N SER A 42 -2.91 -10.68 -11.22
CA SER A 42 -1.53 -10.37 -11.63
C SER A 42 -1.44 -10.06 -13.13
N LEU A 43 -0.42 -9.30 -13.50
CA LEU A 43 0.07 -9.27 -14.87
C LEU A 43 1.02 -10.47 -15.06
N GLY A 44 0.91 -11.20 -16.17
CA GLY A 44 1.67 -12.45 -16.37
C GLY A 44 0.86 -13.71 -16.04
N ASP A 45 1.48 -14.74 -15.45
CA ASP A 45 0.83 -16.00 -15.03
C ASP A 45 -0.12 -16.61 -16.08
N HIS A 46 0.30 -16.62 -17.34
CA HIS A 46 -0.55 -16.98 -18.49
C HIS A 46 -1.26 -18.34 -18.33
N GLY A 47 -0.58 -19.33 -17.75
CA GLY A 47 -1.14 -20.67 -17.50
C GLY A 47 -2.24 -20.71 -16.42
N MET A 48 -2.48 -19.62 -15.71
CA MET A 48 -3.49 -19.51 -14.65
C MET A 48 -4.52 -18.42 -14.94
N LYS A 49 -4.57 -17.84 -16.15
CA LYS A 49 -5.36 -16.63 -16.46
C LYS A 49 -6.89 -16.79 -16.34
N ASP A 50 -7.39 -18.02 -16.33
CA ASP A 50 -8.79 -18.31 -16.03
C ASP A 50 -9.14 -17.98 -14.56
N PHE A 51 -8.14 -18.03 -13.67
CA PHE A 51 -8.31 -17.81 -12.23
C PHE A 51 -7.58 -16.57 -11.72
N VAL A 52 -6.39 -16.27 -12.27
CA VAL A 52 -5.53 -15.14 -11.90
C VAL A 52 -5.57 -14.07 -12.99
N ILE A 53 -6.49 -13.13 -12.85
CA ILE A 53 -6.83 -12.17 -13.91
C ILE A 53 -5.98 -10.90 -13.83
N GLY A 54 -5.81 -10.21 -14.96
CA GLY A 54 -5.07 -8.93 -15.04
C GLY A 54 -5.93 -7.68 -14.82
N ARG A 55 -7.11 -7.80 -14.18
CA ARG A 55 -8.05 -6.67 -14.04
C ARG A 55 -7.81 -5.93 -12.71
N PRO A 56 -7.40 -4.64 -12.72
CA PRO A 56 -7.14 -3.91 -11.49
C PRO A 56 -8.44 -3.54 -10.75
N HIS A 57 -8.29 -3.18 -9.48
CA HIS A 57 -9.28 -2.38 -8.78
C HIS A 57 -9.09 -0.90 -9.15
N LEU A 58 -10.18 -0.16 -9.28
CA LEU A 58 -10.18 1.27 -9.58
C LEU A 58 -10.95 2.01 -8.49
N SER A 59 -10.34 3.07 -7.97
CA SER A 59 -10.91 3.95 -6.96
C SER A 59 -10.58 5.41 -7.30
N GLU A 60 -11.37 6.34 -6.78
CA GLU A 60 -11.17 7.77 -6.91
C GLU A 60 -11.30 8.41 -5.53
N PHE A 61 -10.40 9.34 -5.21
CA PHE A 61 -10.44 10.06 -3.95
C PHE A 61 -10.13 11.55 -4.17
N ASN A 62 -11.03 12.40 -3.69
CA ASN A 62 -10.90 13.84 -3.83
C ASN A 62 -10.07 14.43 -2.68
N ILE A 63 -8.90 14.97 -3.03
CA ILE A 63 -8.00 15.62 -2.09
C ILE A 63 -8.34 17.10 -2.05
N LYS A 64 -8.62 17.63 -0.84
CA LYS A 64 -8.71 19.08 -0.64
C LYS A 64 -7.30 19.61 -0.41
N ILE A 65 -6.79 20.34 -1.40
CA ILE A 65 -5.51 21.03 -1.27
C ILE A 65 -5.76 22.29 -0.43
N ALA A 66 -5.00 22.40 0.65
CA ALA A 66 -4.96 23.58 1.51
C ALA A 66 -4.73 24.84 0.68
N SER A 67 -5.53 25.88 0.94
CA SER A 67 -5.43 27.17 0.22
C SER A 67 -4.72 28.25 1.04
N THR A 68 -4.40 27.95 2.31
CA THR A 68 -3.81 28.89 3.26
C THR A 68 -2.65 28.25 4.03
N GLU A 69 -1.67 29.06 4.45
CA GLU A 69 -0.44 28.62 5.16
C GLU A 69 -0.73 27.81 6.44
N VAL A 70 -1.86 28.04 7.09
CA VAL A 70 -2.29 27.30 8.29
C VAL A 70 -2.82 25.90 7.93
N GLU A 71 -3.49 25.76 6.77
CA GLU A 71 -3.92 24.46 6.24
C GLU A 71 -2.75 23.66 5.64
N HIS A 72 -1.69 24.34 5.17
CA HIS A 72 -0.47 23.70 4.68
C HIS A 72 0.24 22.86 5.76
N ALA A 73 -0.04 23.07 7.06
CA ALA A 73 0.43 22.19 8.12
C ALA A 73 -0.03 20.72 7.96
N ILE A 74 -1.06 20.48 7.14
CA ILE A 74 -1.59 19.16 6.82
C ILE A 74 -1.29 18.83 5.35
N PHE A 75 -0.01 18.70 4.98
CA PHE A 75 0.34 18.20 3.64
C PHE A 75 -0.30 16.83 3.40
N PRO A 76 -1.22 16.68 2.43
CA PRO A 76 -1.72 15.39 2.03
C PRO A 76 -0.59 14.63 1.33
N PHE A 77 -0.55 13.32 1.51
CA PHE A 77 0.43 12.47 0.84
C PHE A 77 -0.17 11.11 0.56
N VAL A 78 0.44 10.40 -0.38
CA VAL A 78 0.15 9.00 -0.69
C VAL A 78 1.37 8.15 -0.35
N ILE A 79 1.12 6.97 0.23
CA ILE A 79 2.12 5.93 0.42
C ILE A 79 1.76 4.80 -0.55
N LEU A 80 2.73 4.41 -1.39
CA LEU A 80 2.66 3.20 -2.19
C LEU A 80 3.78 2.27 -1.73
N ALA A 81 3.45 1.06 -1.30
CA ALA A 81 4.44 0.07 -0.86
C ALA A 81 4.01 -1.35 -1.21
N CYS A 82 4.96 -2.29 -1.23
CA CYS A 82 4.69 -3.72 -1.34
C CYS A 82 4.19 -4.33 -0.01
N ASP A 83 3.74 -5.58 -0.07
CA ASP A 83 3.31 -6.38 1.07
C ASP A 83 4.39 -6.59 2.14
N GLY A 84 5.67 -6.56 1.78
CA GLY A 84 6.77 -6.51 2.75
C GLY A 84 6.66 -5.40 3.80
N VAL A 85 5.92 -4.31 3.51
CA VAL A 85 5.51 -3.29 4.50
C VAL A 85 4.18 -3.66 5.14
N TRP A 86 3.14 -3.87 4.33
CA TRP A 86 1.75 -3.98 4.80
C TRP A 86 1.44 -5.27 5.59
N ASP A 87 2.29 -6.29 5.48
CA ASP A 87 2.16 -7.52 6.28
C ASP A 87 2.60 -7.32 7.74
N VAL A 88 3.36 -6.26 8.05
CA VAL A 88 3.89 -5.97 9.40
C VAL A 88 3.47 -4.59 9.96
N LEU A 89 2.94 -3.71 9.12
CA LEU A 89 2.49 -2.36 9.46
C LEU A 89 1.07 -2.13 8.95
N SER A 90 0.24 -1.52 9.79
CA SER A 90 -1.07 -1.02 9.37
C SER A 90 -0.96 0.33 8.64
N ASP A 91 -1.98 0.66 7.84
CA ASP A 91 -2.07 1.94 7.11
C ASP A 91 -1.90 3.15 8.03
N GLN A 92 -2.48 3.09 9.23
CA GLN A 92 -2.46 4.19 10.18
C GLN A 92 -1.08 4.36 10.81
N GLU A 93 -0.39 3.26 11.15
CA GLU A 93 0.98 3.30 11.66
C GLU A 93 1.93 3.92 10.64
N ALA A 94 1.85 3.51 9.37
CA ALA A 94 2.67 4.09 8.31
C ALA A 94 2.41 5.61 8.15
N VAL A 95 1.13 6.03 8.19
CA VAL A 95 0.76 7.45 8.16
C VAL A 95 1.31 8.22 9.37
N ASP A 96 1.29 7.61 10.55
CA ASP A 96 1.75 8.27 11.77
C ASP A 96 3.27 8.43 11.80
N ILE A 97 4.04 7.46 11.31
CA ILE A 97 5.49 7.57 11.12
C ILE A 97 5.83 8.77 10.23
N VAL A 98 5.18 8.87 9.07
CA VAL A 98 5.41 9.98 8.12
C VAL A 98 5.01 11.32 8.74
N ARG A 99 3.85 11.39 9.41
CA ARG A 99 3.37 12.62 10.06
C ARG A 99 4.29 13.08 11.18
N GLU A 100 4.74 12.17 12.03
CA GLU A 100 5.64 12.51 13.13
C GLU A 100 6.96 13.09 12.62
N TYR A 101 7.51 12.51 11.54
CA TYR A 101 8.72 13.00 10.90
C TYR A 101 8.53 14.41 10.30
N ILE A 102 7.44 14.62 9.55
CA ILE A 102 7.11 15.91 8.93
C ILE A 102 6.94 17.01 9.99
N CYS A 103 6.17 16.74 11.05
CA CYS A 103 5.91 17.74 12.08
C CYS A 103 7.19 18.21 12.79
N LYS A 104 8.23 17.39 12.84
CA LYS A 104 9.51 17.73 13.47
C LYS A 104 10.50 18.42 12.52
N ASN A 105 10.40 18.17 11.20
CA ASN A 105 11.44 18.56 10.23
C ASN A 105 10.94 19.51 9.13
N SER A 106 9.65 19.83 9.09
CA SER A 106 9.11 20.77 8.10
C SER A 106 9.44 22.20 8.49
N THR A 107 10.27 22.85 7.68
CA THR A 107 10.56 24.27 7.74
C THR A 107 10.30 24.89 6.37
N SER A 108 10.22 26.22 6.27
CA SER A 108 9.87 26.92 5.02
C SER A 108 10.82 26.67 3.84
N ASN A 109 11.98 26.03 4.05
CA ASN A 109 12.99 25.72 3.03
C ASN A 109 13.23 24.21 2.82
N THR A 110 12.35 23.33 3.31
CA THR A 110 12.58 21.89 3.23
C THR A 110 12.45 21.35 1.80
N ASN A 111 13.45 20.56 1.36
CA ASN A 111 13.40 19.80 0.11
C ASN A 111 12.43 18.61 0.27
N LEU A 112 11.31 18.64 -0.46
CA LEU A 112 10.27 17.61 -0.38
C LEU A 112 10.76 16.21 -0.80
N ASN A 113 11.74 16.12 -1.70
CA ASN A 113 12.28 14.82 -2.12
C ASN A 113 13.09 14.17 -1.00
N GLU A 114 13.95 14.93 -0.32
CA GLU A 114 14.72 14.44 0.83
C GLU A 114 13.81 14.04 1.99
N LEU A 115 12.71 14.78 2.18
CA LEU A 115 11.69 14.46 3.16
C LEU A 115 11.01 13.12 2.85
N SER A 116 10.65 12.87 1.58
CA SER A 116 10.09 11.59 1.12
C SER A 116 11.06 10.44 1.36
N ASP A 117 12.32 10.58 0.92
CA ASP A 117 13.31 9.51 1.01
C ASP A 117 13.57 9.12 2.46
N THR A 118 13.69 10.10 3.35
CA THR A 118 13.91 9.83 4.78
C THR A 118 12.69 9.19 5.43
N ALA A 119 11.49 9.71 5.17
CA ALA A 119 10.26 9.14 5.73
C ALA A 119 10.01 7.71 5.20
N ALA A 120 10.33 7.46 3.93
CA ALA A 120 10.28 6.14 3.32
C ALA A 120 11.27 5.18 4.01
N GLN A 121 12.52 5.61 4.22
CA GLN A 121 13.52 4.81 4.92
C GLN A 121 13.09 4.47 6.35
N MET A 122 12.45 5.39 7.08
CA MET A 122 11.92 5.11 8.42
C MET A 122 10.87 3.99 8.43
N ILE A 123 10.01 3.93 7.41
CA ILE A 123 9.04 2.83 7.26
C ILE A 123 9.75 1.52 6.93
N VAL A 124 10.77 1.54 6.06
CA VAL A 124 11.59 0.36 5.76
C VAL A 124 12.23 -0.20 7.02
N ASP A 125 12.87 0.66 7.81
CA ASP A 125 13.56 0.27 9.04
C ASP A 125 12.58 -0.32 10.07
N GLU A 126 11.40 0.28 10.21
CA GLU A 126 10.36 -0.22 11.11
C GLU A 126 9.80 -1.57 10.63
N ALA A 127 9.59 -1.76 9.32
CA ALA A 127 9.16 -3.04 8.77
C ALA A 127 10.20 -4.15 9.01
N MET A 128 11.48 -3.84 8.81
CA MET A 128 12.60 -4.75 9.10
C MET A 128 12.66 -5.10 10.59
N LYS A 129 12.52 -4.10 11.47
CA LYS A 129 12.53 -4.29 12.93
C LYS A 129 11.37 -5.16 13.41
N ARG A 130 10.22 -5.11 12.75
CA ARG A 130 9.06 -5.98 13.01
C ARG A 130 9.19 -7.38 12.41
N GLY A 131 10.32 -7.67 11.74
CA GLY A 131 10.64 -9.00 11.25
C GLY A 131 10.06 -9.29 9.87
N SER A 132 9.83 -8.27 9.04
CA SER A 132 9.55 -8.50 7.61
C SER A 132 10.69 -9.31 6.99
N THR A 133 10.32 -10.34 6.22
CA THR A 133 11.28 -11.25 5.56
C THR A 133 11.19 -11.20 4.05
N ASP A 134 10.35 -10.30 3.51
CA ASP A 134 10.16 -10.11 2.07
C ASP A 134 10.99 -8.92 1.56
N ASN A 135 10.97 -8.70 0.25
CA ASN A 135 11.44 -7.47 -0.34
C ASN A 135 10.56 -6.30 0.11
N ILE A 136 11.21 -5.18 0.44
CA ILE A 136 10.54 -3.97 0.91
C ILE A 136 10.81 -2.86 -0.11
N SER A 137 9.74 -2.22 -0.58
CA SER A 137 9.79 -1.09 -1.50
C SER A 137 8.66 -0.14 -1.16
N ILE A 138 8.97 1.15 -1.13
CA ILE A 138 8.05 2.21 -0.74
C ILE A 138 8.33 3.49 -1.52
N ILE A 139 7.25 4.21 -1.86
CA ILE A 139 7.26 5.53 -2.46
C ILE A 139 6.29 6.42 -1.67
N ILE A 140 6.73 7.63 -1.34
CA ILE A 140 5.90 8.66 -0.71
C ILE A 140 5.78 9.84 -1.68
N GLY A 141 4.55 10.18 -2.06
CA GLY A 141 4.23 11.31 -2.92
C GLY A 141 3.44 12.39 -2.19
N TRP A 142 3.87 13.64 -2.31
CA TRP A 142 3.20 14.81 -1.74
C TRP A 142 2.16 15.39 -2.71
N PHE A 143 1.11 15.99 -2.17
CA PHE A 143 0.12 16.79 -2.92
C PHE A 143 0.20 18.26 -2.56
#